data_AF-A0A352V8G2-F1
#
_entry.id   AF-A0A352V8G2-F1
#
_cell.length_a   1.000
_cell.length_b   1.000
_cell.length_c   1.000
_cell.angle_alpha   90.00
_cell.angle_beta   90.00
_cell.angle_gamma   90.00
#
_symmetry.space_group_name_H-M   'P 1'
#
loop_
_entity.id
_entity.type
_entity.pdbx_description
1 polymer ?
#
loop_
_entity_poly.entity_id
_entity_poly.type
_entity_poly.pdbx_seq_one_letter_code
_entity_poly.pdbx_strand_id
1 'polypeptide(L)'
;MTSVLFDVGKPIVVDKTMTLKAKAFKAGLNESAIITVEYSIYADKTEALAQAKATAKSMTETDYTSASWAAFIAALETAKALPETVETEVTAKTAAYNNSVLVLITQTAKVAFDTVKEEVEALKEADYSPASWATFTAALETAKALPETVEAEVTAKTTAFENA
;
A
#
# COMPACT_ATOMS: atom_id res chain seq x y z
N MET A 1 43.24 3.70 2.35
CA MET A 1 42.05 4.57 2.47
C MET A 1 42.51 5.99 2.73
N THR A 2 42.21 6.91 1.83
CA THR A 2 42.42 8.35 2.05
C THR A 2 41.39 8.84 3.07
N SER A 3 41.87 9.39 4.18
CA SER A 3 41.00 10.02 5.18
C SER A 3 40.69 11.43 4.70
N VAL A 4 39.41 11.79 4.62
CA VAL A 4 38.99 13.17 4.34
C VAL A 4 39.16 13.97 5.62
N LEU A 5 39.86 15.11 5.53
CA LEU A 5 39.98 16.06 6.62
C LEU A 5 38.80 17.05 6.54
N PHE A 6 38.05 17.19 7.62
CA PHE A 6 36.98 18.18 7.75
C PHE A 6 37.52 19.43 8.44
N ASP A 7 37.16 20.62 7.94
CA ASP A 7 37.57 21.89 8.51
C ASP A 7 37.01 22.09 9.93
N VAL A 8 37.86 22.58 10.83
CA VAL A 8 37.48 22.88 12.21
C VAL A 8 36.39 23.96 12.23
N GLY A 9 35.30 23.68 12.95
CA GLY A 9 34.17 24.61 13.09
C GLY A 9 33.20 24.62 11.90
N LYS A 10 33.39 23.76 10.88
CA LYS A 10 32.39 23.54 9.82
C LYS A 10 31.49 22.35 10.18
N PRO A 11 30.18 22.41 9.88
CA PRO A 11 29.30 21.26 10.00
C PRO A 11 29.78 20.12 9.10
N ILE A 12 29.76 18.89 9.61
CA ILE A 12 29.93 17.68 8.81
C ILE A 12 28.54 17.28 8.31
N VAL A 13 28.33 17.31 7.00
CA VAL A 13 27.08 16.83 6.41
C VAL A 13 27.12 15.31 6.41
N VAL A 14 26.13 14.73 7.08
CA VAL A 14 25.90 13.30 7.09
C VAL A 14 24.51 13.16 6.46
N ASP A 15 24.42 12.54 5.29
CA ASP A 15 23.18 12.35 4.49
C ASP A 15 22.95 10.88 4.09
N LYS A 16 23.85 9.99 4.52
CA LYS A 16 23.82 8.54 4.38
C LYS A 16 24.66 7.92 5.49
N THR A 17 24.49 6.61 5.73
CA THR A 17 25.31 5.86 6.68
C THR A 17 26.80 5.99 6.37
N MET A 18 27.59 6.43 7.36
CA MET A 18 29.05 6.52 7.27
C MET A 18 29.71 6.31 8.63
N THR A 19 31.00 5.95 8.64
CA THR A 19 31.81 5.83 9.85
C THR A 19 32.59 7.12 10.09
N LEU A 20 32.35 7.78 11.21
CA LEU A 20 33.13 8.94 11.64
C LEU A 20 34.25 8.50 12.60
N LYS A 21 35.49 8.87 12.29
CA LYS A 21 36.65 8.68 13.15
C LYS A 21 37.23 10.05 13.51
N ALA A 22 37.30 10.34 14.80
CA ALA A 22 37.87 11.59 15.31
C ALA A 22 39.19 11.32 16.04
N LYS A 23 40.16 12.22 15.86
CA LYS A 23 41.45 12.20 16.57
C LYS A 23 41.88 13.64 16.84
N ALA A 24 42.18 13.96 18.10
CA ALA A 24 42.63 15.27 18.50
C ALA A 24 44.17 15.32 18.50
N PHE A 25 44.72 16.40 17.95
CA PHE A 25 46.16 16.66 17.93
C PHE A 25 46.44 17.98 18.65
N LYS A 26 47.44 17.97 19.54
CA LYS A 26 47.98 19.17 20.16
C LYS A 26 49.50 19.03 20.18
N ALA A 27 50.19 20.05 19.68
CA ALA A 27 51.65 20.03 19.58
C ALA A 27 52.30 19.77 20.96
N GLY A 28 53.22 18.80 21.01
CA GLY A 28 53.91 18.39 22.23
C GLY A 28 53.17 17.38 23.11
N LEU A 29 52.02 16.84 22.69
CA LEU A 29 51.30 15.78 23.39
C LEU A 29 51.14 14.53 22.52
N ASN A 30 51.07 13.37 23.18
CA ASN A 30 50.68 12.14 22.51
C ASN A 30 49.25 12.27 21.96
N GLU A 31 49.04 11.71 20.78
CA GLU A 31 47.76 11.76 20.10
C GLU A 31 46.66 11.08 20.93
N SER A 32 45.43 11.55 20.81
CA SER A 32 44.30 10.91 21.49
C SER A 32 44.04 9.51 20.93
N ALA A 33 43.44 8.64 21.74
CA ALA A 33 42.83 7.42 21.24
C ALA A 33 41.77 7.75 20.18
N ILE A 34 41.61 6.87 19.19
CA ILE A 34 40.57 6.98 18.17
C ILE A 34 39.27 6.50 18.79
N ILE A 35 38.24 7.33 18.77
CA ILE A 35 36.87 6.93 19.11
C ILE A 35 36.12 6.70 17.78
N THR A 36 35.47 5.54 17.67
CA THR A 36 34.58 5.22 16.55
C THR A 36 33.14 5.36 17.04
N VAL A 37 32.35 6.18 16.34
CA VAL A 37 30.91 6.28 16.56
C VAL A 37 30.21 5.92 15.26
N GLU A 38 29.26 5.01 15.33
CA GLU A 38 28.37 4.71 14.22
C GLU A 38 27.17 5.65 14.30
N TYR A 39 26.84 6.28 13.17
CA TYR A 39 25.69 7.15 13.06
C TYR A 39 24.84 6.68 11.87
N SER A 40 23.59 6.31 12.14
CA SER A 40 22.62 5.90 11.12
C SER A 40 21.68 7.06 10.83
N ILE A 41 21.56 7.41 9.56
CA ILE A 41 20.58 8.39 9.08
C ILE A 41 19.53 7.61 8.32
N TYR A 42 18.30 7.76 8.78
CA TYR A 42 17.14 7.20 8.13
C TYR A 42 16.60 8.22 7.13
N ALA A 43 16.18 7.75 5.95
CA ALA A 43 15.48 8.62 5.02
C ALA A 43 14.20 9.11 5.71
N ASP A 44 13.86 10.40 5.57
CA ASP A 44 12.64 10.92 6.17
C ASP A 44 11.41 10.31 5.48
N LYS A 45 10.87 9.26 6.11
CA LYS A 45 9.66 8.56 5.67
C LYS A 45 8.39 9.11 6.32
N THR A 46 8.50 10.17 7.12
CA THR A 46 7.35 10.74 7.84
C THR A 46 6.33 11.35 6.87
N GLU A 47 6.80 11.93 5.76
CA GLU A 47 5.95 12.50 4.72
C GLU A 47 5.07 11.42 4.03
N ALA A 48 5.64 10.27 3.68
CA ALA A 48 4.87 9.18 3.08
C ALA A 48 3.81 8.63 4.03
N LEU A 49 4.14 8.52 5.32
CA LEU A 49 3.18 8.12 6.35
C LEU A 49 2.08 9.18 6.54
N ALA A 50 2.43 10.46 6.51
CA ALA A 50 1.47 11.56 6.62
C ALA A 50 0.49 11.56 5.45
N GLN A 51 0.97 11.36 4.22
CA GLN A 51 0.13 11.22 3.03
C GLN A 51 -0.80 10.01 3.12
N ALA A 52 -0.29 8.84 3.53
CA ALA A 52 -1.11 7.65 3.70
C ALA A 52 -2.24 7.85 4.75
N LYS A 53 -1.91 8.50 5.88
CA LYS A 53 -2.89 8.90 6.91
C LYS A 53 -3.94 9.89 6.35
N ALA A 54 -3.51 10.86 5.55
CA ALA A 54 -4.37 11.86 4.94
C ALA A 54 -5.34 11.24 3.93
N THR A 55 -4.86 10.35 3.05
CA THR A 55 -5.68 9.61 2.09
C THR A 55 -6.73 8.78 2.79
N ALA A 56 -6.36 7.99 3.79
CA ALA A 56 -7.34 7.20 4.55
C ALA A 56 -8.40 8.10 5.22
N LYS A 57 -8.01 9.28 5.73
CA LYS A 57 -8.94 10.24 6.35
C LYS A 57 -9.87 10.92 5.34
N SER A 58 -9.49 11.03 4.07
CA SER A 58 -10.31 11.68 3.04
C SER A 58 -11.35 10.75 2.42
N MET A 59 -11.37 9.46 2.77
CA MET A 59 -12.38 8.52 2.27
C MET A 59 -13.75 8.82 2.90
N THR A 60 -14.81 8.74 2.09
CA THR A 60 -16.18 9.05 2.53
C THR A 60 -17.04 7.80 2.48
N GLU A 61 -17.64 7.41 3.61
CA GLU A 61 -18.44 6.17 3.75
C GLU A 61 -19.51 5.99 2.66
N THR A 62 -20.19 7.08 2.29
CA THR A 62 -21.29 7.05 1.31
C THR A 62 -20.87 6.68 -0.11
N ASP A 63 -19.57 6.78 -0.42
CA ASP A 63 -19.05 6.48 -1.76
C ASP A 63 -18.79 4.98 -1.95
N TYR A 64 -18.81 4.21 -0.85
CA TYR A 64 -18.39 2.81 -0.81
C TYR A 64 -19.47 1.90 -0.28
N THR A 65 -19.38 0.61 -0.64
CA THR A 65 -20.30 -0.39 -0.08
C THR A 65 -20.09 -0.54 1.43
N SER A 66 -21.17 -0.74 2.18
CA SER A 66 -21.10 -0.91 3.64
C SER A 66 -20.17 -2.04 4.08
N ALA A 67 -20.08 -3.12 3.30
CA ALA A 67 -19.18 -4.23 3.57
C ALA A 67 -17.70 -3.82 3.39
N SER A 68 -17.37 -3.16 2.27
CA SER A 68 -16.00 -2.69 2.02
C SER A 68 -15.57 -1.58 2.98
N TRP A 69 -16.52 -0.73 3.41
CA TRP A 69 -16.27 0.29 4.42
C TRP A 69 -15.94 -0.34 5.78
N ALA A 70 -16.71 -1.35 6.21
CA ALA A 70 -16.41 -2.08 7.43
C ALA A 70 -15.02 -2.75 7.38
N ALA A 71 -14.65 -3.34 6.23
CA ALA A 71 -13.32 -3.91 6.02
C ALA A 71 -12.21 -2.84 6.07
N PHE A 72 -12.43 -1.67 5.46
CA PHE A 72 -11.53 -0.53 5.53
C PHE A 72 -11.31 -0.06 6.96
N ILE A 73 -12.38 0.13 7.74
CA ILE A 73 -12.28 0.54 9.15
C ILE A 73 -11.49 -0.49 9.96
N ALA A 74 -11.73 -1.79 9.78
CA ALA A 74 -10.98 -2.84 10.47
C ALA A 74 -9.48 -2.83 10.10
N ALA A 75 -9.16 -2.68 8.81
CA ALA A 75 -7.78 -2.57 8.34
C ALA A 75 -7.09 -1.29 8.83
N LEU A 76 -7.82 -0.17 8.87
CA LEU A 76 -7.35 1.12 9.36
C LEU A 76 -7.02 1.08 10.86
N GLU A 77 -7.85 0.44 11.69
CA GLU A 77 -7.56 0.23 13.11
C GLU A 77 -6.31 -0.61 13.32
N THR A 78 -6.12 -1.66 12.51
CA THR A 78 -4.89 -2.46 12.49
C THR A 78 -3.68 -1.60 12.13
N ALA A 79 -3.80 -0.74 11.11
CA ALA A 79 -2.72 0.18 10.71
C ALA A 79 -2.40 1.22 11.79
N LYS A 80 -3.40 1.76 12.48
CA LYS A 80 -3.20 2.73 13.59
C LYS A 80 -2.41 2.13 14.75
N ALA A 81 -2.67 0.86 15.07
CA ALA A 81 -2.04 0.14 16.18
C ALA A 81 -0.55 -0.19 15.95
N LEU A 82 -0.06 -0.12 14.71
CA LEU A 82 1.36 -0.36 14.41
C LEU A 82 2.28 0.70 15.06
N PRO A 83 3.45 0.31 15.55
CA PRO A 83 4.43 1.25 16.08
C PRO A 83 5.01 2.15 14.96
N GLU A 84 5.64 3.25 15.35
CA GLU A 84 6.28 4.22 14.43
C GLU A 84 7.56 4.81 15.02
N THR A 85 8.31 4.02 15.80
CA THR A 85 9.51 4.47 16.56
C THR A 85 10.80 4.34 15.75
N VAL A 86 10.85 3.39 14.82
CA VAL A 86 11.99 3.18 13.92
C VAL A 86 11.57 3.14 12.45
N GLU A 87 12.52 3.29 11.53
CA GLU A 87 12.23 3.42 10.09
C GLU A 87 11.47 2.23 9.50
N THR A 88 11.80 1.00 9.93
CA THR A 88 11.11 -0.22 9.49
C THR A 88 9.65 -0.24 9.93
N GLU A 89 9.36 0.24 11.13
CA GLU A 89 7.99 0.38 11.66
C GLU A 89 7.20 1.45 10.91
N VAL A 90 7.81 2.62 10.64
CA VAL A 90 7.20 3.67 9.81
C VAL A 90 6.87 3.14 8.41
N THR A 91 7.77 2.34 7.83
CA THR A 91 7.54 1.71 6.52
C THR A 91 6.37 0.72 6.58
N ALA A 92 6.34 -0.16 7.58
CA ALA A 92 5.27 -1.13 7.76
C ALA A 92 3.91 -0.45 8.01
N LYS A 93 3.90 0.61 8.84
CA LYS A 93 2.70 1.40 9.12
C LYS A 93 2.19 2.11 7.88
N THR A 94 3.09 2.70 7.08
CA THR A 94 2.73 3.33 5.80
C THR A 94 2.07 2.33 4.86
N ALA A 95 2.65 1.14 4.71
CA ALA A 95 2.07 0.08 3.89
C ALA A 95 0.69 -0.36 4.40
N ALA A 96 0.50 -0.47 5.72
CA ALA A 96 -0.80 -0.84 6.30
C ALA A 96 -1.88 0.21 6.04
N TYR A 97 -1.57 1.52 6.14
CA TYR A 97 -2.50 2.58 5.77
C TYR A 97 -2.87 2.50 4.28
N ASN A 98 -1.88 2.34 3.40
CA ASN A 98 -2.14 2.21 1.96
C ASN A 98 -2.96 0.96 1.63
N ASN A 99 -2.68 -0.18 2.26
CA ASN A 99 -3.45 -1.41 2.05
C ASN A 99 -4.88 -1.28 2.57
N SER A 100 -5.10 -0.52 3.65
CA SER A 100 -6.46 -0.33 4.19
C SER A 100 -7.39 0.28 3.14
N VAL A 101 -6.94 1.25 2.35
CA VAL A 101 -7.80 1.90 1.34
C VAL A 101 -8.06 1.03 0.12
N LEU A 102 -7.23 0.00 -0.15
CA LEU A 102 -7.40 -0.87 -1.32
C LEU A 102 -8.61 -1.82 -1.22
N VAL A 103 -9.08 -2.09 0.00
CA VAL A 103 -10.25 -2.97 0.23
C VAL A 103 -11.58 -2.28 -0.03
N LEU A 104 -11.55 -0.97 -0.30
CA LEU A 104 -12.75 -0.20 -0.60
C LEU A 104 -13.29 -0.58 -1.99
N ILE A 105 -14.61 -0.74 -2.05
CA ILE A 105 -15.35 -1.01 -3.28
C ILE A 105 -16.38 0.11 -3.43
N THR A 106 -16.36 0.82 -4.55
CA THR A 106 -17.27 1.94 -4.79
C THR A 106 -18.70 1.46 -4.97
N GLN A 107 -19.64 2.30 -4.56
CA GLN A 107 -21.05 2.02 -4.77
C GLN A 107 -21.40 1.93 -6.26
N THR A 108 -20.73 2.75 -7.08
CA THR A 108 -20.84 2.74 -8.54
C THR A 108 -20.40 1.41 -9.14
N ALA A 109 -19.22 0.89 -8.78
CA ALA A 109 -18.74 -0.40 -9.29
C ALA A 109 -19.67 -1.54 -8.88
N LYS A 110 -20.18 -1.52 -7.64
CA LYS A 110 -21.11 -2.54 -7.17
C LYS A 110 -22.44 -2.51 -7.94
N VAL A 111 -23.00 -1.33 -8.20
CA VAL A 111 -24.25 -1.18 -8.97
C VAL A 111 -24.05 -1.63 -10.42
N ALA A 112 -22.91 -1.29 -11.05
CA ALA A 112 -22.59 -1.73 -12.39
C ALA A 112 -22.53 -3.26 -12.48
N PHE A 113 -21.83 -3.90 -11.53
CA PHE A 113 -21.76 -5.36 -11.46
C PHE A 113 -23.14 -6.00 -11.28
N ASP A 114 -23.97 -5.49 -10.36
CA ASP A 114 -25.30 -6.04 -10.09
C ASP A 114 -26.22 -5.92 -11.31
N THR A 115 -26.12 -4.83 -12.08
CA THR A 115 -26.89 -4.61 -13.32
C THR A 115 -26.53 -5.64 -14.38
N VAL A 116 -25.23 -5.79 -14.68
CA VAL A 116 -24.75 -6.78 -15.66
C VAL A 116 -25.14 -8.19 -15.23
N LYS A 117 -24.99 -8.50 -13.93
CA LYS A 117 -25.36 -9.80 -13.39
C LYS A 117 -26.85 -10.10 -13.63
N GLU A 118 -27.73 -9.15 -13.34
CA GLU A 118 -29.17 -9.31 -13.56
C GLU A 118 -29.50 -9.55 -15.05
N GLU A 119 -28.90 -8.78 -15.95
CA GLU A 119 -29.10 -8.93 -17.40
C GLU A 119 -28.65 -10.30 -17.92
N VAL A 120 -27.46 -10.74 -17.50
CA VAL A 120 -26.85 -12.01 -17.91
C VAL A 120 -27.63 -13.20 -17.34
N GLU A 121 -28.07 -13.12 -16.08
CA GLU A 121 -28.86 -14.19 -15.44
C GLU A 121 -30.31 -14.25 -15.94
N ALA A 122 -30.79 -13.20 -16.62
CA ALA A 122 -32.13 -13.18 -17.26
C ALA A 122 -32.16 -13.84 -18.65
N LEU A 123 -31.01 -14.15 -19.25
CA LEU A 123 -30.93 -14.85 -20.53
C LEU A 123 -31.55 -16.25 -20.43
N LYS A 124 -32.24 -16.67 -21.50
CA LYS A 124 -32.99 -17.94 -21.51
C LYS A 124 -32.38 -18.91 -22.49
N GLU A 125 -32.14 -20.13 -22.03
CA GLU A 125 -31.61 -21.24 -22.85
C GLU A 125 -32.34 -21.41 -24.18
N ALA A 126 -33.67 -21.21 -24.19
CA ALA A 126 -34.52 -21.34 -25.37
C ALA A 126 -34.18 -20.35 -26.51
N ASP A 127 -33.50 -19.24 -26.21
CA ASP A 127 -33.11 -18.23 -27.18
C ASP A 127 -31.76 -18.55 -27.86
N TYR A 128 -31.10 -19.65 -27.46
CA TYR A 128 -29.76 -20.05 -27.90
C TYR A 128 -29.73 -21.47 -28.45
N SER A 129 -28.66 -21.80 -29.20
CA SER A 129 -28.39 -23.19 -29.55
C SER A 129 -27.85 -23.94 -28.32
N PRO A 130 -28.06 -25.28 -28.22
CA PRO A 130 -27.50 -26.05 -27.10
C PRO A 130 -25.99 -25.90 -26.95
N ALA A 131 -25.25 -25.80 -28.07
CA ALA A 131 -23.79 -25.63 -28.04
C ALA A 131 -23.38 -24.25 -27.52
N SER A 132 -24.00 -23.17 -28.01
CA SER A 132 -23.69 -21.81 -27.54
C SER A 132 -24.12 -21.59 -26.09
N TRP A 133 -25.23 -22.18 -25.66
CA TRP A 133 -25.67 -22.13 -24.27
C TRP A 133 -24.73 -22.87 -23.32
N ALA A 134 -24.22 -24.03 -23.75
CA ALA A 134 -23.19 -24.75 -22.99
C ALA A 134 -21.89 -23.93 -22.85
N THR A 135 -21.48 -23.21 -23.90
CA THR A 135 -20.33 -22.29 -23.82
C THR A 135 -20.59 -21.13 -22.88
N PHE A 136 -21.75 -20.48 -22.99
CA PHE A 136 -22.18 -19.37 -22.14
C PHE A 136 -22.19 -19.76 -20.66
N THR A 137 -22.87 -20.85 -20.32
CA THR A 137 -22.97 -21.32 -18.93
C THR A 137 -21.59 -21.67 -18.34
N ALA A 138 -20.69 -22.27 -19.11
CA ALA A 138 -19.33 -22.54 -18.66
C ALA A 138 -18.52 -21.27 -18.40
N ALA A 139 -18.66 -20.25 -19.26
CA ALA A 139 -18.02 -18.95 -19.07
C ALA A 139 -18.60 -18.20 -17.86
N LEU A 140 -19.93 -18.23 -17.69
CA LEU A 140 -20.62 -17.62 -16.55
C LEU A 140 -20.19 -18.26 -15.21
N GLU A 141 -20.05 -19.58 -15.15
CA GLU A 141 -19.53 -20.25 -13.94
C GLU A 141 -18.08 -19.84 -13.62
N THR A 142 -17.25 -19.64 -14.64
CA THR A 142 -15.89 -19.09 -14.47
C THR A 142 -15.94 -17.66 -13.94
N ALA A 143 -16.83 -16.81 -14.48
CA ALA A 143 -17.02 -15.45 -14.03
C ALA A 143 -17.51 -15.38 -12.56
N LYS A 144 -18.47 -16.22 -12.17
CA LYS A 144 -18.98 -16.30 -10.79
C LYS A 144 -17.90 -16.66 -9.77
N ALA A 145 -16.90 -17.44 -10.16
CA ALA A 145 -15.79 -17.85 -9.30
C ALA A 145 -14.75 -16.74 -9.05
N LEU A 146 -14.79 -15.63 -9.79
CA LEU A 146 -13.87 -14.51 -9.56
C LEU A 146 -14.13 -13.83 -8.20
N PRO A 147 -13.08 -13.35 -7.53
CA PRO A 147 -13.20 -12.65 -6.25
C PRO A 147 -13.88 -11.28 -6.39
N GLU A 148 -14.30 -10.71 -5.26
CA GLU A 148 -14.94 -9.39 -5.14
C GLU A 148 -14.50 -8.69 -3.83
N THR A 149 -13.20 -8.70 -3.55
CA THR A 149 -12.65 -8.16 -2.30
C THR A 149 -12.02 -6.78 -2.46
N VAL A 150 -11.70 -6.38 -3.69
CA VAL A 150 -11.20 -5.05 -4.05
C VAL A 150 -11.86 -4.55 -5.34
N GLU A 151 -11.81 -3.24 -5.58
CA GLU A 151 -12.40 -2.58 -6.77
C GLU A 151 -12.00 -3.24 -8.11
N ALA A 152 -10.70 -3.57 -8.25
CA ALA A 152 -10.18 -4.18 -9.48
C ALA A 152 -10.78 -5.57 -9.75
N GLU A 153 -11.08 -6.33 -8.70
CA GLU A 153 -11.69 -7.65 -8.82
C GLU A 153 -13.16 -7.55 -9.21
N VAL A 154 -13.89 -6.61 -8.62
CA VAL A 154 -15.29 -6.32 -9.01
C VAL A 154 -15.36 -5.89 -10.47
N THR A 155 -14.43 -5.06 -10.92
CA THR A 155 -14.33 -4.65 -12.34
C THR A 155 -14.05 -5.84 -13.25
N ALA A 156 -13.04 -6.66 -12.91
CA ALA A 156 -12.69 -7.85 -13.69
C ALA A 156 -13.85 -8.86 -13.75
N LYS A 157 -14.57 -9.02 -12.64
CA LYS A 157 -15.75 -9.89 -12.58
C LYS A 157 -16.90 -9.36 -13.42
N THR A 158 -17.13 -8.05 -13.40
CA THR A 158 -18.13 -7.40 -14.28
C THR A 158 -17.83 -7.70 -15.75
N THR A 159 -16.59 -7.47 -16.19
CA THR A 159 -16.17 -7.78 -17.57
C THR A 159 -16.28 -9.28 -17.88
N ALA A 160 -16.03 -10.17 -16.92
CA ALA A 160 -16.20 -11.61 -17.13
C ALA A 160 -17.67 -12.01 -17.31
N PHE A 161 -18.61 -11.34 -16.63
CA PHE A 161 -20.04 -11.54 -16.85
C PHE A 161 -20.48 -11.02 -18.22
N GLU A 162 -20.02 -9.84 -18.64
CA GLU A 162 -20.34 -9.26 -19.96
C GLU A 162 -19.85 -10.14 -21.13
N ASN A 163 -18.79 -10.91 -20.91
CA ASN A 163 -18.17 -11.78 -21.92
C ASN A 163 -18.52 -13.27 -21.75
N ALA A 164 -19.43 -13.61 -20.83
CA ALA A 164 -19.94 -14.97 -20.71
C ALA A 164 -20.78 -15.32 -21.95
#